data_AF-A0A399M620-F1
#
_entry.id   AF-A0A399M620-F1
#
_cell.length_a   1.000
_cell.length_b   1.000
_cell.length_c   1.000
_cell.angle_alpha   90.00
_cell.angle_beta   90.00
_cell.angle_gamma   90.00
#
_symmetry.space_group_name_H-M   'P 1'
#
loop_
_entity.id
_entity.type
_entity.pdbx_description
1 polymer ?
#
loop_
_entity_poly.entity_id
_entity_poly.type
_entity_poly.pdbx_seq_one_letter_code
_entity_poly.pdbx_strand_id
1 'polypeptide(L)'
;MEIVQLAHISLNRIGSAGTGWYAKTGHQMFSAEVANSDQSTLRSLVIEIAEANGEAIGALANLRFEQGYSGSMIFDIQGLNVSYSTPYAECKVIAALKANGQYYQLEAVDQRGVKPFTSTRQST
;
A
#
# COMPACT_ATOMS: atom_id res chain seq x y z
N MET A 1 10.16 -17.51 -10.72
CA MET A 1 8.96 -16.66 -10.90
C MET A 1 7.92 -17.14 -9.92
N GLU A 2 7.32 -16.24 -9.17
CA GLU A 2 6.37 -16.57 -8.11
C GLU A 2 5.25 -15.53 -8.05
N ILE A 3 4.06 -15.96 -7.64
CA ILE A 3 2.93 -15.05 -7.37
C ILE A 3 3.03 -14.61 -5.91
N VAL A 4 3.04 -13.30 -5.69
CA VAL A 4 3.14 -12.67 -4.37
C VAL A 4 1.98 -11.70 -4.16
N GLN A 5 1.68 -11.39 -2.90
CA GLN A 5 0.88 -10.23 -2.56
C GLN A 5 1.81 -9.04 -2.35
N LEU A 6 1.53 -7.95 -3.06
CA LEU A 6 2.32 -6.73 -3.01
C LEU A 6 1.46 -5.60 -2.48
N ALA A 7 1.84 -5.04 -1.34
CA ALA A 7 1.23 -3.85 -0.78
C ALA A 7 1.84 -2.62 -1.44
N HIS A 8 1.01 -1.82 -2.12
CA HIS A 8 1.34 -0.50 -2.63
C HIS A 8 0.91 0.53 -1.59
N ILE A 9 1.87 1.28 -1.04
CA ILE A 9 1.65 2.20 0.06
C ILE A 9 2.05 3.60 -0.41
N SER A 10 1.11 4.52 -0.39
CA SER A 10 1.33 5.95 -0.59
C SER A 10 1.34 6.63 0.76
N LEU A 11 2.49 7.14 1.19
CA LEU A 11 2.62 7.99 2.38
C LEU A 11 2.54 9.45 1.93
N ASN A 12 1.49 10.16 2.31
CA ASN A 12 1.20 11.49 1.76
C ASN A 12 1.88 12.63 2.53
N ARG A 13 2.25 12.39 3.78
CA ARG A 13 2.69 13.44 4.70
C ARG A 13 3.66 12.93 5.78
N ILE A 14 4.71 12.23 5.34
CA ILE A 14 5.79 11.78 6.25
C ILE A 14 6.37 13.00 6.99
N GLY A 15 6.55 12.88 8.30
CA GLY A 15 7.03 13.93 9.22
C GLY A 15 5.92 14.76 9.86
N SER A 16 4.66 14.58 9.44
CA SER A 16 3.53 15.38 9.95
C SER A 16 2.96 14.90 11.29
N ALA A 17 3.30 13.69 11.73
CA ALA A 17 2.73 13.11 12.94
C ALA A 17 3.54 13.46 14.20
N GLY A 18 4.87 13.59 14.08
CA GLY A 18 5.77 13.86 15.23
C GLY A 18 6.20 15.31 15.42
N THR A 19 6.23 16.13 14.36
CA THR A 19 6.77 17.50 14.42
C THR A 19 5.69 18.55 14.13
N GLY A 20 5.44 19.45 15.08
CA GLY A 20 4.40 20.47 14.97
C GLY A 20 4.61 21.43 13.79
N TRP A 21 3.51 21.79 13.10
CA TRP A 21 3.21 22.92 12.18
C TRP A 21 4.26 23.43 11.14
N TYR A 22 5.52 23.02 11.20
CA TYR A 22 6.62 23.42 10.32
C TYR A 22 7.40 22.25 9.72
N ALA A 23 6.91 21.01 9.88
CA ALA A 23 7.56 19.84 9.30
C ALA A 23 7.49 19.90 7.76
N LYS A 24 8.62 19.68 7.08
CA LYS A 24 8.62 19.41 5.64
C LYS A 24 7.92 18.07 5.42
N THR A 25 6.67 18.11 5.01
CA THR A 25 5.91 16.90 4.71
C THR A 25 6.36 16.30 3.37
N GLY A 26 6.75 15.03 3.38
CA GLY A 26 7.10 14.29 2.17
C GLY A 26 5.95 13.40 1.68
N HIS A 27 5.73 13.38 0.36
CA HIS A 27 4.93 12.34 -0.30
C HIS A 27 5.85 11.32 -0.95
N GLN A 28 5.67 10.04 -0.62
CA GLN A 28 6.48 8.94 -1.15
C GLN A 28 5.65 7.67 -1.31
N MET A 29 5.94 6.91 -2.35
CA MET A 29 5.29 5.64 -2.64
C MET A 29 6.26 4.47 -2.46
N PHE A 30 5.76 3.40 -1.86
CA PHE A 30 6.51 2.19 -1.57
C PHE A 30 5.73 0.96 -2.02
N SER A 31 6.45 -0.08 -2.40
CA SER A 31 5.88 -1.41 -2.63
C SER A 31 6.63 -2.43 -1.78
N ALA A 32 5.89 -3.28 -1.07
CA ALA A 32 6.46 -4.29 -0.20
C ALA A 32 5.66 -5.60 -0.29
N GLU A 33 6.37 -6.73 -0.28
CA GLU A 33 5.73 -8.04 -0.22
C GLU A 33 5.09 -8.24 1.14
N VAL A 34 3.87 -8.78 1.16
CA VAL A 34 3.13 -9.06 2.38
C VAL A 34 2.62 -10.49 2.40
N ALA A 35 2.68 -11.13 3.58
CA ALA A 35 2.18 -12.50 3.74
C ALA A 35 0.64 -12.55 3.80
N ASN A 36 0.02 -11.48 4.31
CA ASN A 36 -1.43 -11.31 4.36
C ASN A 36 -1.80 -9.84 4.16
N SER A 37 -3.07 -9.59 3.87
CA SER A 37 -3.65 -8.26 3.67
C SER A 37 -4.38 -7.76 4.92
N ASP A 38 -4.03 -8.30 6.10
CA ASP A 38 -4.73 -7.96 7.33
C ASP A 38 -4.41 -6.51 7.72
N GLN A 39 -5.43 -5.81 8.22
CA GLN A 39 -5.33 -4.40 8.63
C GLN A 39 -4.16 -4.15 9.59
N SER A 40 -3.93 -5.05 10.55
CA SER A 40 -2.84 -4.93 11.54
C SER A 40 -1.46 -5.03 10.88
N THR A 41 -1.28 -5.97 9.96
CA THR A 41 -0.04 -6.16 9.20
C THR A 41 0.29 -4.92 8.39
N LEU A 42 -0.69 -4.43 7.62
CA LEU A 42 -0.50 -3.25 6.76
C LEU A 42 -0.29 -1.98 7.58
N ARG A 43 -0.96 -1.84 8.73
CA ARG A 43 -0.71 -0.74 9.66
C ARG A 43 0.73 -0.75 10.18
N SER A 44 1.22 -1.90 10.64
CA SER A 44 2.59 -2.03 11.13
C SER A 44 3.61 -1.70 10.03
N LEU A 45 3.36 -2.17 8.80
CA LEU A 45 4.20 -1.88 7.65
C LEU A 45 4.22 -0.39 7.29
N VAL A 46 3.06 0.29 7.33
CA VAL A 46 2.99 1.76 7.14
C VAL A 46 3.83 2.50 8.19
N ILE A 47 3.76 2.07 9.45
CA ILE A 47 4.53 2.67 10.55
C ILE A 47 6.03 2.47 10.33
N GLU A 48 6.44 1.24 10.05
CA GLU A 48 7.84 0.88 9.82
C GLU A 48 8.45 1.70 8.65
N ILE A 49 7.74 1.76 7.52
CA ILE A 49 8.21 2.53 6.36
C ILE A 49 8.27 4.03 6.69
N ALA A 50 7.26 4.57 7.36
CA ALA A 50 7.25 5.99 7.73
C ALA A 50 8.42 6.35 8.65
N GLU A 51 8.67 5.56 9.69
CA GLU A 51 9.77 5.79 10.64
C GLU A 51 11.14 5.67 9.96
N ALA A 52 11.31 4.69 9.06
CA ALA A 52 12.53 4.54 8.28
C ALA A 52 12.79 5.72 7.30
N ASN A 53 11.75 6.48 6.95
CA ASN A 53 11.81 7.57 5.97
C ASN A 53 11.64 8.97 6.59
N GLY A 54 11.79 9.09 7.92
CA GLY A 54 11.91 10.38 8.60
C GLY A 54 10.73 10.79 9.48
N GLU A 55 9.74 9.91 9.67
CA GLU A 55 8.77 10.08 10.76
C GLU A 55 9.42 9.74 12.11
N ALA A 56 9.04 10.44 13.18
CA ALA A 56 9.57 10.14 14.51
C ALA A 56 9.02 8.80 15.05
N ILE A 57 9.89 8.02 15.70
CA ILE A 57 9.51 6.73 16.30
C ILE A 57 8.35 6.92 17.28
N GLY A 58 7.28 6.15 17.09
CA GLY A 58 6.07 6.19 17.91
C GLY A 58 5.11 7.35 17.60
N ALA A 59 5.42 8.24 16.66
CA ALA A 59 4.53 9.34 16.28
C ALA A 59 3.19 8.85 15.70
N LEU A 60 3.19 7.64 15.13
CA LEU A 60 2.03 7.00 14.53
C LEU A 60 1.29 6.04 15.50
N ALA A 61 1.52 6.15 16.82
CA ALA A 61 0.86 5.29 17.82
C ALA A 61 -0.68 5.29 17.69
N ASN A 62 -1.26 6.45 17.31
CA ASN A 62 -2.70 6.64 17.14
C ASN A 62 -3.18 6.51 15.68
N LEU A 63 -2.36 5.98 14.77
CA LEU A 63 -2.74 5.76 13.38
C LEU A 63 -3.97 4.85 13.31
N ARG A 64 -5.05 5.36 12.72
CA ARG A 64 -6.35 4.70 12.62
C ARG A 64 -6.53 4.13 11.23
N PHE A 65 -7.30 3.05 11.15
CA PHE A 65 -7.71 2.47 9.88
C PHE A 65 -9.09 2.99 9.50
N GLU A 66 -9.25 3.27 8.21
CA GLU A 66 -10.52 3.59 7.58
C GLU A 66 -10.62 2.82 6.26
N GLN A 67 -11.84 2.37 5.93
CA GLN A 67 -12.07 1.69 4.66
C GLN A 67 -12.07 2.72 3.51
N GLY A 68 -11.17 2.57 2.56
CA GLY A 68 -11.10 3.40 1.36
C GLY A 68 -11.99 2.88 0.22
N TYR A 69 -11.94 3.59 -0.90
CA TYR A 69 -12.67 3.21 -2.12
C TYR A 69 -11.96 2.08 -2.87
N SER A 70 -12.74 1.26 -3.59
CA SER A 70 -12.21 0.25 -4.52
C SER A 70 -11.19 -0.73 -3.90
N GLY A 71 -11.40 -1.12 -2.64
CA GLY A 71 -10.55 -2.06 -1.91
C GLY A 71 -9.24 -1.47 -1.40
N SER A 72 -9.07 -0.14 -1.42
CA SER A 72 -7.99 0.54 -0.70
C SER A 72 -8.25 0.60 0.80
N MET A 73 -7.17 0.63 1.56
CA MET A 73 -7.14 0.79 3.01
C MET A 73 -6.51 2.13 3.32
N ILE A 74 -7.21 2.95 4.09
CA ILE A 74 -6.72 4.25 4.51
C ILE A 74 -6.18 4.10 5.92
N PHE A 75 -4.98 4.64 6.14
CA PHE A 75 -4.41 4.79 7.46
C PHE A 75 -4.23 6.27 7.74
N ASP A 76 -4.92 6.79 8.75
CA ASP A 76 -4.96 8.22 9.01
C ASP A 76 -4.70 8.60 10.47
N ILE A 77 -4.12 9.78 10.66
CA ILE A 77 -3.82 10.35 11.97
C ILE A 77 -3.89 11.87 11.93
N GLN A 78 -4.88 12.44 12.59
CA GLN A 78 -5.02 13.89 12.65
C GLN A 78 -4.07 14.47 13.72
N GLY A 79 -3.54 15.66 13.48
CA GLY A 79 -2.76 16.38 14.48
C GLY A 79 -3.68 16.95 15.57
N LEU A 80 -3.19 17.13 16.80
CA LEU A 80 -3.97 17.67 17.92
C LEU A 80 -4.69 18.99 17.58
N ASN A 81 -4.06 19.86 16.79
CA ASN A 81 -4.59 21.17 16.39
C ASN A 81 -4.58 21.39 14.86
N VAL A 82 -4.41 20.33 14.08
CA VAL A 82 -4.29 20.40 12.62
C VAL A 82 -5.17 19.34 12.00
N SER A 83 -6.10 19.78 11.15
CA SER A 83 -6.88 18.89 10.30
C SER A 83 -6.25 18.85 8.91
N TYR A 84 -5.87 17.64 8.48
CA TYR A 84 -5.38 17.39 7.13
C TYR A 84 -6.53 16.93 6.25
N SER A 85 -6.63 17.51 5.05
CA SER A 85 -7.63 17.11 4.04
C SER A 85 -7.27 15.80 3.32
N THR A 86 -6.02 15.36 3.45
CA THR A 86 -5.51 14.11 2.84
C THR A 86 -5.16 13.11 3.93
N PRO A 87 -5.50 11.82 3.73
CA PRO A 87 -5.13 10.78 4.68
C PRO A 87 -3.60 10.68 4.82
N TYR A 88 -3.13 10.21 5.98
CA TYR A 88 -1.70 9.99 6.21
C TYR A 88 -1.11 9.02 5.19
N ALA A 89 -1.77 7.88 5.01
CA ALA A 89 -1.38 6.86 4.06
C ALA A 89 -2.58 6.18 3.39
N GLU A 90 -2.37 5.77 2.15
CA GLU A 90 -3.27 4.91 1.39
C GLU A 90 -2.55 3.63 1.00
N CYS A 91 -3.18 2.49 1.21
CA CYS A 91 -2.61 1.19 0.95
C CYS A 91 -3.54 0.38 0.04
N LYS A 92 -2.97 -0.30 -0.96
CA LYS A 92 -3.69 -1.25 -1.80
C LYS A 92 -2.86 -2.51 -1.95
N VAL A 93 -3.46 -3.66 -1.64
CA VAL A 93 -2.82 -4.95 -1.89
C VAL A 93 -3.22 -5.45 -3.25
N ILE A 94 -2.23 -5.79 -4.07
CA ILE A 94 -2.43 -6.37 -5.40
C ILE A 94 -1.75 -7.74 -5.47
N ALA A 95 -2.30 -8.62 -6.30
CA ALA A 95 -1.57 -9.81 -6.71
C ALA A 95 -0.53 -9.41 -7.76
N ALA A 96 0.71 -9.85 -7.60
CA ALA A 96 1.78 -9.56 -8.53
C ALA A 96 2.62 -10.81 -8.83
N LEU A 97 3.18 -10.86 -10.03
CA LEU A 97 4.19 -11.82 -10.42
C LEU A 97 5.57 -11.21 -10.18
N LYS A 98 6.41 -11.88 -9.39
CA LYS A 98 7.81 -11.54 -9.21
C LYS A 98 8.66 -12.32 -10.19
N ALA A 99 9.32 -11.60 -11.09
CA ALA A 99 10.18 -12.19 -12.12
C ALA A 99 11.39 -11.29 -12.35
N ASN A 100 12.60 -11.86 -12.33
CA ASN A 100 13.85 -11.16 -12.63
C ASN A 100 14.07 -9.87 -11.81
N GLY A 101 13.68 -9.89 -10.53
CA GLY A 101 13.80 -8.72 -9.64
C GLY A 101 12.78 -7.61 -9.88
N GLN A 102 11.75 -7.86 -10.70
CA GLN A 102 10.68 -6.91 -11.02
C GLN A 102 9.32 -7.49 -10.61
N TYR A 103 8.37 -6.60 -10.34
CA TYR A 103 7.00 -6.94 -10.02
C TYR A 103 6.08 -6.57 -11.19
N TYR A 104 5.19 -7.48 -11.54
CA TYR A 104 4.18 -7.31 -12.58
C TYR A 104 2.80 -7.48 -11.97
N GLN A 105 1.95 -6.46 -12.00
CA GLN A 105 0.58 -6.56 -11.52
C GLN A 105 -0.19 -7.62 -12.31
N LEU A 106 -0.88 -8.52 -11.61
CA LEU A 106 -1.72 -9.53 -12.21
C LEU A 106 -3.14 -9.00 -12.38
N GLU A 107 -3.66 -9.14 -13.59
CA GLU A 107 -5.06 -8.88 -13.91
C GLU A 107 -5.67 -10.14 -14.52
N ALA A 108 -6.83 -10.54 -14.01
CA ALA A 108 -7.57 -11.64 -14.61
C ALA A 108 -8.03 -11.23 -16.02
N VAL A 109 -7.69 -12.05 -17.01
CA VAL A 109 -8.08 -11.85 -18.42
C VAL A 109 -9.41 -12.52 -18.75
N ASP A 110 -9.85 -13.48 -17.94
CA ASP A 110 -11.15 -14.17 -18.07
C ASP A 110 -12.32 -13.32 -17.54
N GLN A 111 -12.30 -12.01 -17.79
CA GLN A 111 -13.40 -11.12 -17.46
C GLN A 111 -14.62 -11.43 -18.33
N ARG A 112 -15.81 -11.13 -17.80
CA ARG A 112 -17.13 -11.48 -18.34
C ARG A 112 -17.17 -11.41 -19.88
N GLY A 113 -17.22 -12.58 -20.52
CA GLY A 113 -17.47 -12.72 -21.96
C GLY A 113 -16.31 -13.25 -22.79
N VAL A 114 -15.09 -13.34 -22.24
CA VAL A 114 -13.94 -13.94 -22.93
C VAL A 114 -13.81 -15.41 -22.50
N LYS A 115 -13.77 -16.33 -23.48
CA LYS A 115 -13.51 -17.75 -23.23
C LYS A 115 -12.11 -18.11 -23.70
N PRO A 116 -11.30 -18.80 -22.88
CA PRO A 116 -9.99 -19.26 -23.32
C PRO A 116 -10.14 -20.25 -24.49
N PHE A 117 -9.29 -20.10 -25.51
CA PHE A 117 -9.22 -21.01 -26.66
C PHE A 117 -7.93 -21.81 -26.59
N THR A 118 -8.05 -23.14 -26.60
CA THR A 118 -6.91 -24.05 -26.70
C THR A 118 -6.79 -24.56 -28.13
N SER A 119 -5.69 -24.22 -28.80
CA SER A 119 -5.40 -24.72 -30.14
C SER A 119 -4.93 -26.18 -30.09
N THR A 120 -5.63 -27.08 -30.78
CA THR A 120 -5.20 -28.48 -30.94
C THR A 120 -4.01 -28.65 -31.89
N ARG A 121 -3.54 -27.57 -32.54
CA ARG A 121 -2.42 -27.59 -33.50
C ARG A 121 -1.05 -27.32 -32.85
N GLN A 122 -1.00 -26.96 -31.57
CA GLN A 122 0.24 -26.60 -30.86
C GLN A 122 0.63 -27.60 -29.76
N SER A 123 -0.08 -28.72 -29.64
CA SER A 123 0.32 -29.84 -28.78
C SER A 123 1.37 -30.70 -29.50
N THR A 124 2.62 -30.25 -29.50
CA THR A 124 3.80 -31.05 -29.86
C THR A 124 4.92 -30.75 -28.90
#